data_AF-A0A0M8NZ91-F1
#
_entry.id   AF-A0A0M8NZ91-F1
#
_cell.length_a   1.000
_cell.length_b   1.000
_cell.length_c   1.000
_cell.angle_alpha   90.00
_cell.angle_beta   90.00
_cell.angle_gamma   90.00
#
_symmetry.space_group_name_H-M   'P 1'
#
loop_
_entity.id
_entity.type
_entity.pdbx_description
1 polymer ?
#
loop_
_entity_poly.entity_id
_entity_poly.type
_entity_poly.pdbx_seq_one_letter_code
_entity_poly.pdbx_strand_id
1 'polypeptide(L)'
;MAAYSEKPDRFQTALPSLDPQRLLELREIFMTKIWTKNPIVDPDQLDFYIARVLENGIDWSASSCLVLLILALAAIWGHYPDDETREVSYVEPTFSPPVTYMTISVPEHRMEESLTFLSMARKRISTAYLDDTLLGVQCLCLFG
;
A
#
# COMPACT_ATOMS: atom_id res chain seq x y z
N MET A 1 31.05 -7.19 -20.56
CA MET A 1 29.89 -6.27 -20.53
C MET A 1 28.75 -7.04 -19.88
N ALA A 2 28.62 -6.95 -18.55
CA ALA A 2 27.59 -7.68 -17.83
C ALA A 2 26.24 -6.99 -18.06
N ALA A 3 25.41 -7.59 -18.90
CA ALA A 3 24.04 -7.17 -19.12
C ALA A 3 23.30 -7.18 -17.78
N TYR A 4 22.47 -6.17 -17.55
CA TYR A 4 21.59 -6.01 -16.40
C TYR A 4 21.00 -7.36 -15.99
N SER A 5 21.46 -7.92 -14.85
CA SER A 5 20.73 -9.02 -14.22
C SER A 5 19.52 -8.38 -13.59
N GLU A 6 18.36 -8.59 -14.20
CA GLU A 6 17.07 -8.31 -13.56
C GLU A 6 17.13 -8.96 -12.18
N LYS A 7 17.05 -8.16 -11.11
CA LYS A 7 16.95 -8.73 -9.76
C LYS A 7 15.71 -9.63 -9.79
N PRO A 8 15.80 -10.89 -9.31
CA PRO A 8 14.64 -11.76 -9.26
C PRO A 8 13.50 -10.98 -8.60
N ASP A 9 12.35 -10.94 -9.27
CA ASP A 9 11.17 -10.25 -8.78
C ASP A 9 10.83 -10.85 -7.42
N ARG A 10 11.22 -10.15 -6.35
CA ARG A 10 11.02 -10.61 -4.97
C ARG A 10 9.54 -10.72 -4.62
N PHE A 11 8.67 -10.33 -5.55
CA PHE A 11 7.24 -10.12 -5.39
C PHE A 11 6.43 -10.97 -6.37
N GLN A 12 6.81 -12.25 -6.55
CA GLN A 12 5.82 -13.29 -6.86
C GLN A 12 4.86 -13.45 -5.67
N THR A 13 4.13 -12.38 -5.36
CA THR A 13 3.12 -12.35 -4.31
C THR A 13 1.84 -12.90 -4.91
N ALA A 14 1.28 -13.91 -4.23
CA ALA A 14 -0.07 -14.36 -4.47
C ALA A 14 -1.02 -13.15 -4.55
N LEU A 15 -2.09 -13.25 -5.35
CA LEU A 15 -3.12 -12.21 -5.36
C LEU A 15 -3.55 -11.96 -3.91
N PRO A 16 -3.44 -10.73 -3.38
CA PRO A 16 -3.89 -10.47 -2.04
C PRO A 16 -5.38 -10.75 -1.99
N SER A 17 -5.84 -11.31 -0.88
CA SER A 17 -7.26 -11.45 -0.65
C SER A 17 -7.90 -10.07 -0.70
N LEU A 18 -8.78 -9.85 -1.66
CA LEU A 18 -9.65 -8.67 -1.74
C LEU A 18 -10.80 -8.84 -0.74
N ASP A 19 -10.44 -9.00 0.53
CA ASP A 19 -11.41 -9.05 1.60
C ASP A 19 -12.08 -7.67 1.72
N PRO A 20 -13.41 -7.57 1.53
CA PRO A 20 -14.09 -6.28 1.54
C PRO A 20 -13.89 -5.51 2.84
N GLN A 21 -13.85 -6.21 3.98
CA GLN A 21 -13.66 -5.58 5.28
C GLN A 21 -12.27 -4.94 5.37
N ARG A 22 -11.22 -5.66 4.97
CA ARG A 22 -9.85 -5.11 4.94
C ARG A 22 -9.72 -3.92 3.98
N LEU A 23 -10.37 -3.96 2.82
CA LEU A 23 -10.35 -2.83 1.88
C LEU A 23 -10.96 -1.55 2.48
N LEU A 24 -12.09 -1.68 3.16
CA LEU A 24 -12.75 -0.55 3.83
C LEU A 24 -11.92 -0.03 5.00
N GLU A 25 -11.27 -0.92 5.76
CA GLU A 25 -10.34 -0.50 6.81
C GLU A 25 -9.15 0.29 6.25
N LEU A 26 -8.53 -0.20 5.18
CA LEU A 26 -7.43 0.50 4.51
C LEU A 26 -7.87 1.85 3.94
N ARG A 27 -9.12 1.97 3.47
CA ARG A 27 -9.71 3.25 3.08
C ARG A 27 -9.79 4.22 4.25
N GLU A 28 -10.29 3.78 5.41
CA GLU A 28 -10.35 4.63 6.61
C GLU A 28 -8.96 5.05 7.09
N ILE A 29 -8.00 4.14 7.06
CA ILE A 29 -6.59 4.43 7.37
C ILE A 29 -6.06 5.52 6.42
N PHE A 30 -6.29 5.39 5.12
CA PHE A 30 -5.84 6.40 4.16
C PHE A 30 -6.46 7.77 4.46
N MET A 31 -7.78 7.82 4.68
CA MET A 31 -8.51 9.07 4.94
C MET A 31 -8.05 9.74 6.22
N THR A 32 -7.74 8.98 7.26
CA THR A 32 -7.34 9.52 8.57
C THR A 32 -5.86 9.91 8.62
N LYS A 33 -4.95 9.04 8.14
CA LYS A 33 -3.50 9.20 8.33
C LYS A 33 -2.81 9.93 7.19
N ILE A 34 -3.28 9.76 5.94
CA ILE A 34 -2.57 10.23 4.74
C ILE A 34 -3.29 11.41 4.10
N TRP A 35 -4.59 11.27 3.83
CA TRP A 35 -5.38 12.27 3.11
C TRP A 35 -5.39 13.62 3.83
N THR A 36 -5.44 13.64 5.17
CA THR A 36 -5.37 14.88 5.97
C THR A 36 -4.10 15.70 5.75
N LYS A 37 -3.05 15.09 5.19
CA LYS A 37 -1.77 15.73 4.84
C LYS A 37 -1.58 15.89 3.32
N ASN A 38 -2.24 15.06 2.53
CA ASN A 38 -2.14 15.06 1.07
C ASN A 38 -3.51 14.79 0.41
N PRO A 39 -4.40 15.80 0.34
CA PRO A 39 -5.77 15.65 -0.16
C PRO A 39 -5.82 15.70 -1.70
N ILE A 40 -5.02 14.86 -2.36
CA ILE A 40 -4.96 14.80 -3.84
C ILE A 40 -6.03 13.91 -4.46
N VAL A 41 -6.68 13.05 -3.66
CA VAL A 41 -7.74 12.14 -4.08
C VAL A 41 -9.06 12.61 -3.46
N ASP A 42 -10.12 12.64 -4.26
CA ASP A 42 -11.46 12.96 -3.76
C ASP A 42 -12.07 11.74 -3.01
N PRO A 43 -12.63 11.91 -1.80
CA PRO A 43 -13.19 10.80 -1.03
C PRO A 43 -14.34 10.06 -1.72
N ASP A 44 -15.28 10.79 -2.34
CA ASP A 44 -16.44 10.20 -3.00
C ASP A 44 -16.00 9.42 -4.25
N GLN A 45 -15.02 9.96 -4.99
CA GLN A 45 -14.38 9.29 -6.11
C GLN A 45 -13.66 8.00 -5.68
N LEU A 46 -12.96 8.01 -4.54
CA LEU A 46 -12.31 6.82 -4.01
C LEU A 46 -13.33 5.73 -3.66
N ASP A 47 -14.41 6.11 -2.97
CA ASP A 47 -15.46 5.17 -2.56
C ASP A 47 -16.12 4.52 -3.79
N PHE A 48 -16.36 5.30 -4.84
CA PHE A 48 -16.84 4.79 -6.12
C PHE A 48 -15.88 3.77 -6.75
N TYR A 49 -14.57 4.04 -6.76
CA TYR A 49 -13.59 3.09 -7.33
C TYR A 49 -13.43 1.83 -6.49
N ILE A 50 -13.47 1.93 -5.15
CA ILE A 50 -13.44 0.78 -4.27
C ILE A 50 -14.68 -0.09 -4.51
N ALA A 51 -15.88 0.49 -4.58
CA ALA A 51 -17.11 -0.24 -4.88
C ALA A 51 -16.97 -1.01 -6.21
N ARG A 52 -16.45 -0.36 -7.26
CA ARG A 52 -16.22 -1.00 -8.56
C ARG A 52 -15.23 -2.17 -8.47
N VAL A 53 -14.17 -2.05 -7.67
CA VAL A 53 -13.19 -3.13 -7.45
C VAL A 53 -13.82 -4.29 -6.66
N LEU A 54 -14.66 -4.02 -5.68
CA LEU A 54 -15.36 -5.05 -4.91
C LEU A 54 -16.38 -5.82 -5.78
N GLU A 55 -17.07 -5.12 -6.68
CA GLU A 55 -18.08 -5.72 -7.57
C GLU A 55 -17.45 -6.50 -8.73
N ASN A 56 -16.41 -5.95 -9.36
CA ASN A 56 -15.89 -6.44 -10.64
C ASN A 56 -14.47 -7.02 -10.54
N GLY A 57 -13.83 -6.91 -9.37
CA GLY A 57 -12.42 -7.21 -9.20
C GLY A 57 -11.50 -6.11 -9.72
N ILE A 58 -10.19 -6.37 -9.64
CA ILE A 58 -9.15 -5.44 -10.10
C ILE A 58 -8.93 -5.60 -11.61
N ASP A 59 -9.40 -4.65 -12.40
CA ASP A 59 -9.20 -4.57 -13.84
C ASP A 59 -7.88 -3.86 -14.23
N TRP A 60 -7.59 -3.76 -15.53
CA TRP A 60 -6.43 -3.05 -16.08
C TRP A 60 -6.73 -1.56 -16.33
N SER A 61 -7.30 -0.87 -15.35
CA SER A 61 -7.62 0.56 -15.45
C SER A 61 -6.71 1.43 -14.58
N ALA A 62 -6.68 2.74 -14.89
CA ALA A 62 -6.06 3.74 -14.02
C ALA A 62 -6.78 3.83 -12.66
N SER A 63 -8.11 3.63 -12.61
CA SER A 63 -8.85 3.59 -11.34
C SER A 63 -8.43 2.44 -10.44
N SER A 64 -8.23 1.25 -11.00
CA SER A 64 -7.67 0.11 -10.27
C SER A 64 -6.22 0.37 -9.84
N CYS A 65 -5.43 1.06 -10.67
CA CYS A 65 -4.07 1.48 -10.30
C CYS A 65 -4.11 2.43 -9.09
N LEU A 66 -4.99 3.44 -9.10
CA LEU A 66 -5.14 4.40 -8.01
C LEU A 66 -5.53 3.72 -6.70
N VAL A 67 -6.57 2.87 -6.72
CA VAL A 67 -7.01 2.12 -5.53
C VAL A 67 -5.86 1.31 -4.95
N LEU A 68 -5.11 0.60 -5.80
CA LEU A 68 -3.97 -0.20 -5.34
C LEU A 68 -2.86 0.63 -4.71
N LEU A 69 -2.55 1.82 -5.25
CA LEU A 69 -1.57 2.72 -4.65
C LEU A 69 -2.02 3.23 -3.29
N ILE A 70 -3.31 3.56 -3.15
CA ILE A 70 -3.91 3.98 -1.90
C ILE A 70 -3.84 2.85 -0.86
N LEU A 71 -4.22 1.63 -1.23
CA LEU A 71 -4.15 0.46 -0.35
C LEU A 71 -2.69 0.15 0.06
N ALA A 72 -1.74 0.28 -0.88
CA ALA A 72 -0.32 0.10 -0.59
C ALA A 72 0.18 1.08 0.47
N LEU A 73 -0.20 2.36 0.37
CA LEU A 73 0.18 3.38 1.34
C LEU A 73 -0.49 3.16 2.70
N ALA A 74 -1.77 2.78 2.70
CA ALA A 74 -2.53 2.52 3.93
C ALA A 74 -2.00 1.29 4.69
N ALA A 75 -1.62 0.22 3.99
CA ALA A 75 -1.21 -1.05 4.61
C ALA A 75 -0.01 -0.91 5.56
N ILE A 76 0.81 0.13 5.39
CA ILE A 76 1.94 0.45 6.26
C ILE A 76 1.50 0.74 7.71
N TRP A 77 0.31 1.32 7.89
CA TRP A 77 -0.24 1.74 9.19
C TRP A 77 -1.02 0.63 9.91
N GLY A 78 -1.15 -0.57 9.33
CA GLY A 78 -1.69 -1.73 10.04
C GLY A 78 -3.19 -1.69 10.25
N HIS A 79 -3.63 -1.69 11.52
CA HIS A 79 -5.04 -1.70 11.90
C HIS A 79 -5.39 -0.39 12.59
N TYR A 80 -6.52 0.22 12.19
CA TYR A 80 -7.03 1.43 12.82
C TYR A 80 -8.11 1.06 13.83
N PRO A 81 -8.14 1.65 15.05
CA PRO A 81 -7.41 2.85 15.51
C PRO A 81 -6.17 2.58 16.37
N ASP A 82 -5.54 1.41 16.24
CA ASP A 82 -4.43 1.02 17.11
C ASP A 82 -3.22 1.97 16.99
N ASP A 83 -2.43 2.06 18.07
CA ASP A 83 -1.19 2.83 18.05
C ASP A 83 -0.15 2.13 17.15
N GLU A 84 0.61 2.94 16.41
CA GLU A 84 1.72 2.48 15.57
C GLU A 84 2.96 2.13 16.41
N THR A 85 3.01 2.61 17.66
CA THR A 85 4.09 2.26 18.58
C THR A 85 4.00 0.79 18.99
N ARG A 86 5.13 0.10 18.89
CA ARG A 86 5.26 -1.29 19.33
C ARG A 86 6.52 -1.51 20.14
N GLU A 87 6.44 -2.40 21.11
CA GLU A 87 7.59 -2.88 21.86
C GLU A 87 8.34 -3.93 21.05
N VAL A 88 9.66 -3.76 20.94
CA VAL A 88 10.55 -4.75 20.35
C VAL A 88 11.65 -5.06 21.34
N SER A 89 11.80 -6.34 21.64
CA SER A 89 12.90 -6.86 22.46
C SER A 89 14.08 -7.19 21.56
N TYR A 90 15.21 -6.54 21.79
CA TYR A 90 16.47 -6.89 21.13
C TYR A 90 17.35 -7.68 22.09
N VAL A 91 17.73 -8.88 21.67
CA VAL A 91 18.73 -9.68 22.36
C VAL A 91 20.07 -9.31 21.76
N GLU A 92 20.86 -8.54 22.51
CA GLU A 92 22.25 -8.29 22.12
C GLU A 92 23.04 -9.60 22.08
N PRO A 93 24.06 -9.74 21.21
CA PRO A 93 24.93 -10.92 21.18
C PRO A 93 25.75 -11.11 22.47
N THR A 94 25.85 -10.08 23.30
CA THR A 94 26.49 -10.10 24.63
C THR A 94 25.51 -10.59 25.72
N PHE A 95 26.03 -11.13 26.82
CA PHE A 95 25.27 -11.62 27.99
C PHE A 95 24.55 -10.49 28.78
N SER A 96 24.01 -9.48 28.10
CA SER A 96 23.12 -8.45 28.64
C SER A 96 21.67 -8.95 28.66
N PRO A 97 20.86 -8.52 29.65
CA PRO A 97 19.43 -8.78 29.64
C PRO A 97 18.79 -8.14 28.39
N PRO A 98 17.73 -8.74 27.83
CA PRO A 98 17.06 -8.21 26.64
C PRO A 98 16.58 -6.78 26.89
N VAL A 99 16.97 -5.86 26.00
CA VAL A 99 16.55 -4.46 26.08
C VAL A 99 15.25 -4.33 25.28
N THR A 100 14.20 -3.85 25.95
CA THR A 100 12.93 -3.53 25.31
C THR A 100 12.93 -2.05 24.93
N TYR A 101 12.67 -1.74 23.67
CA TYR A 101 12.49 -0.37 23.22
C TYR A 101 11.20 -0.20 22.43
N MET A 102 10.67 1.03 22.45
CA MET A 102 9.52 1.43 21.64
C MET A 102 10.00 1.83 20.25
N THR A 103 9.32 1.33 19.22
CA THR A 103 9.61 1.67 17.83
C THR A 103 8.34 1.96 17.05
N ILE A 104 8.49 2.80 16.02
CA ILE A 104 7.48 3.05 14.97
C ILE A 104 7.88 2.38 13.65
N SER A 105 8.87 1.48 13.67
CA SER A 105 9.32 0.79 12.48
C SER A 105 8.23 -0.14 11.95
N VAL A 106 7.93 0.00 10.66
CA VAL A 106 6.94 -0.79 9.95
C VAL A 106 7.26 -2.28 10.12
N PRO A 107 6.36 -3.08 10.71
CA PRO A 107 6.52 -4.52 10.80
C PRO A 107 6.63 -5.19 9.42
N GLU A 108 7.33 -6.33 9.35
CA GLU A 108 7.56 -7.04 8.09
C GLU A 108 6.25 -7.44 7.37
N HIS A 109 5.24 -7.93 8.10
CA HIS A 109 3.96 -8.32 7.50
C HIS A 109 3.22 -7.15 6.84
N ARG A 110 3.28 -5.94 7.43
CA ARG A 110 2.66 -4.73 6.86
C ARG A 110 3.39 -4.27 5.62
N MET A 111 4.71 -4.37 5.66
CA MET A 111 5.56 -4.08 4.51
C MET A 111 5.26 -5.07 3.37
N GLU A 112 5.10 -6.35 3.66
CA GLU A 112 4.75 -7.38 2.67
C GLU A 112 3.37 -7.14 2.03
N GLU A 113 2.35 -6.82 2.84
CA GLU A 113 1.02 -6.45 2.35
C GLU A 113 1.07 -5.22 1.44
N SER A 114 1.75 -4.15 1.88
CA SER A 114 1.95 -2.93 1.10
C SER A 114 2.62 -3.21 -0.25
N LEU A 115 3.70 -3.99 -0.25
CA LEU A 115 4.45 -4.34 -1.46
C LEU A 115 3.64 -5.23 -2.41
N THR A 116 2.72 -6.03 -1.89
CA THR A 116 1.79 -6.83 -2.70
C THR A 116 0.84 -5.93 -3.49
N PHE A 117 0.25 -4.91 -2.84
CA PHE A 117 -0.58 -3.92 -3.54
C PHE A 117 0.24 -3.10 -4.55
N LEU A 118 1.44 -2.66 -4.16
CA LEU A 118 2.32 -1.90 -5.02
C LEU A 118 2.74 -2.69 -6.27
N SER A 119 3.04 -3.99 -6.14
CA SER A 119 3.42 -4.84 -7.29
C SER A 119 2.28 -4.95 -8.30
N MET A 120 1.03 -5.01 -7.84
CA MET A 120 -0.14 -5.00 -8.72
C MET A 120 -0.40 -3.63 -9.34
N ALA A 121 -0.17 -2.55 -8.61
CA ALA A 121 -0.26 -1.19 -9.13
C ALA A 121 0.77 -0.95 -10.23
N ARG A 122 2.02 -1.40 -10.04
CA ARG A 122 3.12 -1.32 -11.02
C ARG A 122 2.75 -1.94 -12.35
N LYS A 123 2.07 -3.09 -12.34
CA LYS A 123 1.60 -3.74 -13.57
C LYS A 123 0.61 -2.87 -14.37
N ARG A 124 -0.07 -1.93 -13.71
CA ARG A 124 -1.10 -1.05 -14.27
C ARG A 124 -0.63 0.38 -14.49
N ILE A 125 0.60 0.74 -14.12
CA ILE A 125 1.07 2.13 -14.23
C ILE A 125 1.08 2.64 -15.68
N SER A 126 1.27 1.74 -16.65
CA SER A 126 1.20 2.08 -18.08
C SER A 126 -0.18 2.63 -18.48
N THR A 127 -1.27 2.11 -17.90
CA THR A 127 -2.62 2.61 -18.24
C THR A 127 -2.88 3.97 -17.61
N ALA A 128 -2.35 4.22 -16.42
CA ALA A 128 -2.37 5.56 -15.80
C ALA A 128 -1.50 6.57 -16.56
N TYR A 129 -0.36 6.15 -17.13
CA TYR A 129 0.51 7.02 -17.93
C TYR A 129 -0.16 7.48 -19.24
N LEU A 130 -1.02 6.64 -19.80
CA LEU A 130 -1.78 6.95 -21.02
C LEU A 130 -3.11 7.68 -20.72
N ASP A 131 -3.47 7.85 -19.45
CA ASP A 131 -4.68 8.53 -19.01
C ASP A 131 -4.42 10.04 -18.93
N ASP A 132 -5.09 10.82 -19.79
CA ASP A 132 -4.95 12.28 -19.89
C ASP A 132 -5.83 13.04 -18.90
N THR A 133 -6.50 12.33 -17.98
CA THR A 133 -7.34 12.92 -16.95
C THR A 133 -6.57 13.15 -15.65
N LEU A 134 -7.22 13.81 -14.68
CA LEU A 134 -6.70 13.99 -13.33
C LEU A 134 -6.34 12.65 -12.66
N LEU A 135 -7.03 11.56 -13.00
CA LEU A 135 -6.78 10.23 -12.45
C LEU A 135 -5.39 9.70 -12.78
N GLY A 136 -4.94 9.87 -14.03
CA GLY A 136 -3.58 9.51 -14.45
C GLY A 136 -2.54 10.29 -13.65
N VAL A 137 -2.74 11.60 -13.52
CA VAL A 137 -1.86 12.48 -12.71
C VAL A 137 -1.81 12.06 -11.24
N GLN A 138 -2.97 11.76 -10.63
CA GLN A 138 -3.04 11.28 -9.24
C GLN A 138 -2.27 9.98 -9.05
N CYS A 139 -2.40 9.03 -9.99
CA CYS A 139 -1.64 7.78 -9.94
C CYS A 139 -0.14 8.05 -9.98
N LEU A 140 0.33 8.92 -10.88
CA LEU A 140 1.74 9.28 -10.98
C LEU A 140 2.25 9.98 -9.71
N CYS A 141 1.49 10.92 -9.15
CA CYS A 141 1.84 11.60 -7.89
C CYS A 141 1.96 10.63 -6.70
N LEU A 142 1.09 9.62 -6.62
CA LEU A 142 1.15 8.62 -5.55
C LEU A 142 2.22 7.55 -5.79
N PHE A 143 2.58 7.31 -7.05
CA PHE A 143 3.58 6.32 -7.43
C PHE A 143 5.02 6.80 -7.17
N GLY A 144 5.32 8.07 -7.49
CA GLY A 144 6.65 8.68 -7.37
C GLY A 144 7.26 9.07 -8.71
#